data_AF-A0AAV1LCG3-F1
#
_entry.id   AF-A0AAV1LCG3-F1
#
_cell.length_a   1.000
_cell.length_b   1.000
_cell.length_c   1.000
_cell.angle_alpha   90.00
_cell.angle_beta   90.00
_cell.angle_gamma   90.00
#
_symmetry.space_group_name_H-M   'P 1'
#
loop_
_entity.id
_entity.type
_entity.pdbx_description
1 polymer ?
#
loop_
_entity_poly.entity_id
_entity_poly.type
_entity_poly.pdbx_seq_one_letter_code
_entity_poly.pdbx_strand_id
1 'polypeptide(L)'
;MLRTDQLSNEWKDSLQHAQHEDSNIKPILEWMKASAPKPKWSDVSAMSSTTKSYWAQWDSLLIQDGVLCRKWENGREDSCLLQMVVPKAKVPDVLQLYHSVCSGGHLGVKRTLVKIRERFYWVHCRDDVEDWCRNVQVVRL
;
A
#
# COMPACT_ATOMS: atom_id res chain seq x y z
N MET A 1 19.33 -10.12 9.75
CA MET A 1 18.75 -8.83 9.31
C MET A 1 18.32 -9.03 7.87
N LEU A 2 17.03 -9.24 7.61
CA LEU A 2 16.56 -9.53 6.25
C LEU A 2 16.90 -8.34 5.37
N ARG A 3 17.67 -8.63 4.32
CA ARG A 3 18.04 -7.69 3.27
C ARG A 3 16.77 -7.28 2.57
N THR A 4 16.23 -6.13 2.94
CA THR A 4 14.98 -5.59 2.40
C THR A 4 15.14 -5.15 0.95
N ASP A 5 16.31 -5.30 0.30
CA ASP A 5 16.62 -4.69 -0.98
C ASP A 5 15.91 -5.33 -2.18
N GLN A 6 15.54 -6.62 -2.14
CA GLN A 6 14.74 -7.26 -3.20
C GLN A 6 13.59 -8.09 -2.63
N LEU A 7 12.35 -7.64 -2.84
CA LEU A 7 11.18 -8.49 -2.69
C LEU A 7 11.25 -9.58 -3.76
N SER A 8 11.06 -10.85 -3.38
CA SER A 8 11.11 -11.98 -4.32
C SER A 8 10.03 -11.83 -5.40
N ASN A 9 10.26 -12.42 -6.57
CA ASN A 9 9.24 -12.48 -7.61
C ASN A 9 7.97 -13.17 -7.11
N GLU A 10 8.11 -14.25 -6.33
CA GLU A 10 6.99 -14.94 -5.68
C GLU A 10 6.14 -14.01 -4.81
N TRP A 11 6.78 -13.07 -4.10
CA TRP A 11 6.03 -12.12 -3.30
C TRP A 11 5.27 -11.12 -4.17
N LYS A 12 5.87 -10.64 -5.26
CA LYS A 12 5.20 -9.76 -6.22
C LYS A 12 4.03 -10.47 -6.91
N ASP A 13 4.19 -11.73 -7.29
CA ASP A 13 3.14 -12.54 -7.91
C ASP A 13 1.98 -12.75 -6.93
N SER A 14 2.28 -13.06 -5.66
CA SER A 14 1.27 -13.17 -4.60
C SER A 14 0.55 -11.84 -4.36
N LEU A 15 1.28 -10.72 -4.40
CA LEU A 15 0.71 -9.37 -4.26
C LEU A 15 -0.21 -9.04 -5.44
N GLN A 16 0.23 -9.30 -6.67
CA GLN A 16 -0.57 -9.09 -7.88
C GLN A 16 -1.87 -9.90 -7.81
N HIS A 17 -1.78 -11.17 -7.46
CA HIS A 17 -2.96 -12.02 -7.30
C HIS A 17 -3.92 -11.44 -6.27
N ALA A 18 -3.42 -11.04 -5.10
CA ALA A 18 -4.25 -10.43 -4.06
C ALA A 18 -4.87 -9.08 -4.50
N GLN A 19 -4.21 -8.29 -5.35
CA GLN A 19 -4.82 -7.07 -5.91
C GLN A 19 -5.98 -7.38 -6.85
N HIS A 20 -5.92 -8.51 -7.56
CA HIS A 20 -6.99 -8.99 -8.42
C HIS A 20 -8.20 -9.52 -7.66
N GLU A 21 -8.03 -9.94 -6.41
CA GLU A 21 -9.10 -10.42 -5.53
C GLU A 21 -9.67 -9.32 -4.62
N ASP A 22 -8.93 -8.24 -4.37
CA ASP A 22 -9.37 -7.14 -3.52
C ASP A 22 -10.46 -6.31 -4.19
N SER A 23 -11.66 -6.33 -3.62
CA SER A 23 -12.85 -5.65 -4.16
C SER A 23 -12.70 -4.12 -4.28
N ASN A 24 -11.75 -3.52 -3.56
CA ASN A 24 -11.52 -2.08 -3.63
C ASN A 24 -10.46 -1.69 -4.66
N ILE A 25 -9.52 -2.59 -4.96
CA ILE A 25 -8.38 -2.36 -5.87
C ILE A 25 -8.69 -2.88 -7.28
N LYS A 26 -9.32 -4.06 -7.38
CA LYS A 26 -9.66 -4.71 -8.65
C LYS A 26 -10.33 -3.76 -9.66
N PRO A 27 -11.33 -2.94 -9.29
CA PRO A 27 -11.96 -2.02 -10.25
C PRO A 27 -10.97 -1.00 -10.83
N ILE A 28 -10.07 -0.47 -9.99
CA ILE A 28 -9.03 0.47 -10.41
C ILE A 28 -8.09 -0.18 -11.42
N LEU A 29 -7.65 -1.41 -11.13
CA LEU A 29 -6.82 -2.20 -12.04
C LEU A 29 -7.52 -2.43 -13.38
N GLU A 30 -8.78 -2.83 -13.38
CA GLU A 30 -9.54 -3.12 -14.59
C GLU A 30 -9.69 -1.87 -15.47
N TRP A 31 -10.03 -0.72 -14.88
CA TRP A 31 -10.11 0.54 -15.62
C TRP A 31 -8.77 0.98 -16.22
N MET A 32 -7.68 0.84 -15.47
CA MET A 32 -6.34 1.18 -15.98
C MET A 32 -5.87 0.22 -17.08
N LYS A 33 -6.13 -1.09 -16.95
CA LYS A 33 -5.79 -2.09 -17.98
C LYS A 33 -6.61 -1.93 -19.26
N ALA A 34 -7.84 -1.44 -19.16
CA ALA A 34 -8.65 -1.10 -20.32
C ALA A 34 -8.15 0.15 -21.08
N SER A 35 -7.03 0.76 -20.64
CA SER A 35 -6.49 2.03 -21.15
C SER A 35 -7.55 3.14 -21.18
N ALA A 36 -8.51 3.08 -20.26
CA ALA A 36 -9.60 4.04 -20.19
C ALA A 36 -9.12 5.35 -19.55
N PRO A 37 -9.72 6.50 -19.93
CA PRO A 37 -9.56 7.71 -19.14
C PRO A 37 -10.07 7.47 -17.71
N LYS A 38 -9.69 8.36 -16.78
CA LYS A 38 -10.19 8.36 -15.41
C LYS A 38 -11.74 8.22 -15.42
N PRO A 39 -12.30 7.22 -14.73
CA PRO A 39 -13.76 7.04 -14.66
C PRO A 39 -14.45 8.30 -14.14
N LYS A 40 -15.69 8.54 -14.58
CA LYS A 40 -16.47 9.68 -14.11
C LYS A 40 -16.95 9.45 -12.69
N TRP A 41 -17.31 10.52 -11.99
CA TRP A 41 -17.87 10.41 -10.64
C TRP A 41 -19.10 9.49 -10.57
N SER A 42 -19.96 9.52 -11.61
CA SER A 42 -21.11 8.62 -11.72
C SER A 42 -20.74 7.14 -11.57
N ASP A 43 -19.59 6.76 -12.12
CA ASP A 43 -19.12 5.37 -12.17
C ASP A 43 -18.60 4.89 -10.82
N VAL A 44 -18.11 5.81 -9.98
CA VAL A 44 -17.45 5.48 -8.69
C VAL A 44 -18.30 5.84 -7.47
N SER A 45 -19.34 6.65 -7.64
CA SER A 45 -20.14 7.22 -6.54
C SER A 45 -20.80 6.17 -5.64
N ALA A 46 -21.16 5.00 -6.18
CA ALA A 46 -21.75 3.89 -5.43
C ALA A 46 -20.69 2.96 -4.79
N MET A 47 -19.41 3.14 -5.08
CA MET A 47 -18.33 2.28 -4.57
C MET A 47 -17.90 2.67 -3.15
N SER A 48 -17.05 1.84 -2.56
CA SER A 48 -16.52 2.05 -1.22
C SER A 48 -15.70 3.36 -1.13
N SER A 49 -15.56 3.88 0.08
CA SER A 49 -14.65 5.00 0.38
C SER A 49 -13.21 4.69 -0.01
N THR A 50 -12.76 3.45 0.16
CA THR A 50 -11.42 2.98 -0.22
C THR A 50 -11.22 3.06 -1.73
N THR A 51 -12.15 2.55 -2.54
CA THR A 51 -12.07 2.65 -4.00
C THR A 51 -12.09 4.11 -4.46
N LYS A 52 -12.96 4.94 -3.88
CA LYS A 52 -13.01 6.38 -4.15
C LYS A 52 -11.69 7.08 -3.80
N SER A 53 -11.02 6.66 -2.73
CA SER A 53 -9.72 7.21 -2.34
C SER A 53 -8.60 6.88 -3.32
N TYR A 54 -8.60 5.66 -3.89
CA TYR A 54 -7.70 5.31 -4.98
C TYR A 54 -8.06 6.07 -6.26
N TRP A 55 -9.34 6.13 -6.63
CA TRP A 55 -9.81 6.90 -7.78
C TRP A 55 -9.47 8.39 -7.69
N ALA A 56 -9.57 9.01 -6.51
CA ALA A 56 -9.20 10.40 -6.31
C ALA A 56 -7.72 10.65 -6.68
N GLN A 57 -6.86 9.64 -6.47
CA GLN A 57 -5.43 9.66 -6.73
C GLN A 57 -5.03 9.11 -8.10
N TRP A 58 -6.00 8.92 -9.01
CA TRP A 58 -5.80 8.31 -10.34
C TRP A 58 -4.52 8.72 -11.06
N ASP A 59 -4.22 10.02 -11.10
CA ASP A 59 -3.09 10.57 -11.87
C ASP A 59 -1.72 10.19 -11.28
N SER A 60 -1.70 9.77 -10.02
CA SER A 60 -0.51 9.22 -9.36
C SER A 60 -0.38 7.70 -9.49
N LEU A 61 -1.42 7.01 -9.94
CA LEU A 61 -1.41 5.56 -10.06
C LEU A 61 -0.80 5.11 -11.39
N LEU A 62 -0.25 3.90 -11.41
CA LEU A 62 0.14 3.19 -12.62
C LEU A 62 0.21 1.69 -12.36
N ILE A 63 0.23 0.92 -13.44
CA ILE A 63 0.54 -0.50 -13.39
C ILE A 63 2.01 -0.68 -13.78
N GLN A 64 2.80 -1.30 -12.93
CA GLN A 64 4.18 -1.71 -13.23
C GLN A 64 4.31 -3.21 -13.03
N ASP A 65 4.74 -3.92 -14.07
CA ASP A 65 4.86 -5.40 -14.09
C ASP A 65 3.57 -6.09 -13.61
N GLY A 66 2.42 -5.50 -13.96
CA GLY A 66 1.10 -5.99 -13.60
C GLY A 66 0.68 -5.75 -12.14
N VAL A 67 1.46 -5.03 -11.34
CA VAL A 67 1.12 -4.59 -9.98
C VAL A 67 0.66 -3.13 -10.00
N LEU A 68 -0.44 -2.81 -9.33
CA LEU A 68 -0.86 -1.44 -9.09
C LEU A 68 0.12 -0.75 -8.14
N CYS A 69 0.68 0.36 -8.59
CA CYS A 69 1.62 1.19 -7.87
C CYS A 69 1.14 2.65 -7.84
N ARG A 70 1.71 3.42 -6.92
CA ARG A 70 1.47 4.84 -6.71
C ARG A 70 2.78 5.60 -6.76
N LYS A 71 2.85 6.62 -7.61
CA LYS A 71 3.90 7.65 -7.58
C LYS A 71 3.66 8.55 -6.39
N TRP A 72 4.68 8.69 -5.56
CA TRP A 72 4.68 9.59 -4.43
C TRP A 72 5.83 10.57 -4.57
N GLU A 73 5.48 11.84 -4.76
CA GLU A 73 6.40 12.96 -4.66
C GLU A 73 6.66 13.19 -3.17
N ASN A 74 7.76 12.64 -2.67
CA ASN A 74 8.30 13.11 -1.41
C ASN A 74 8.83 14.51 -1.74
N GLY A 75 8.37 15.57 -1.08
CA GLY A 75 8.63 17.00 -1.43
C GLY A 75 10.09 17.48 -1.45
N ARG A 76 11.03 16.58 -1.69
CA ARG A 76 12.39 16.79 -2.18
C ARG A 76 12.36 16.68 -3.71
N GLU A 77 12.86 17.73 -4.36
CA GLU A 77 12.71 18.07 -5.79
C GLU A 77 13.11 16.96 -6.78
N ASP A 78 13.87 15.94 -6.38
CA ASP A 78 14.45 14.92 -7.27
C ASP A 78 14.08 13.45 -6.95
N SER A 79 13.11 13.16 -6.09
CA SER A 79 12.78 11.76 -5.74
C SER A 79 11.27 11.45 -5.79
N CYS A 80 10.83 10.89 -6.91
CA CYS A 80 9.55 10.20 -7.00
C CYS A 80 9.72 8.76 -6.49
N LEU A 81 9.03 8.42 -5.41
CA LEU A 81 9.00 7.07 -4.88
C LEU A 81 7.86 6.29 -5.54
N LEU A 82 8.14 5.08 -5.98
CA LEU A 82 7.11 4.16 -6.45
C LEU A 82 6.69 3.23 -5.31
N GLN A 83 5.44 3.36 -4.87
CA GLN A 83 4.87 2.58 -3.78
C GLN A 83 3.93 1.52 -4.34
N MET A 84 4.14 0.25 -4.02
CA MET A 84 3.18 -0.82 -4.34
C MET A 84 1.91 -0.66 -3.51
N VAL A 85 0.75 -0.72 -4.15
CA VAL A 85 -0.53 -0.65 -3.45
C VAL A 85 -0.80 -1.99 -2.79
N VAL A 86 -0.97 -2.00 -1.46
CA VAL A 86 -1.11 -3.23 -0.68
C VAL A 86 -2.61 -3.56 -0.50
N PRO A 87 -3.08 -4.73 -0.98
CA PRO A 87 -4.42 -5.24 -0.68
C PRO A 87 -4.62 -5.47 0.81
N LYS A 88 -5.87 -5.38 1.28
CA LYS A 88 -6.19 -5.58 2.71
C LYS A 88 -5.67 -6.92 3.24
N ALA A 89 -5.76 -7.98 2.43
CA ALA A 89 -5.29 -9.32 2.80
C ALA A 89 -3.76 -9.42 3.00
N LYS A 90 -2.98 -8.48 2.45
CA LYS A 90 -1.51 -8.46 2.51
C LYS A 90 -0.95 -7.44 3.50
N VAL A 91 -1.80 -6.63 4.12
CA VAL A 91 -1.39 -5.68 5.17
C VAL A 91 -0.65 -6.39 6.32
N PRO A 92 -1.12 -7.53 6.87
CA PRO A 92 -0.41 -8.23 7.94
C PRO A 92 1.01 -8.66 7.54
N ASP A 93 1.18 -9.18 6.32
CA ASP A 93 2.48 -9.61 5.79
C ASP A 93 3.46 -8.43 5.76
N VAL A 94 3.02 -7.28 5.25
CA VAL A 94 3.84 -6.06 5.19
C VAL A 94 4.19 -5.55 6.59
N LEU A 95 3.23 -5.52 7.52
CA LEU A 95 3.49 -5.08 8.90
C LEU A 95 4.51 -6.00 9.59
N GLN A 96 4.39 -7.32 9.40
CA GLN A 96 5.29 -8.31 9.98
C GLN A 96 6.76 -8.12 9.54
N LEU A 97 7.00 -7.66 8.30
CA LEU A 97 8.35 -7.32 7.82
C LEU A 97 9.03 -6.24 8.67
N TYR A 98 8.27 -5.37 9.34
CA TYR A 98 8.76 -4.26 10.14
C TYR A 98 8.59 -4.46 11.66
N HIS A 99 8.30 -5.68 12.11
CA HIS A 99 8.07 -6.03 13.52
C HIS A 99 9.18 -5.55 14.46
N SER A 100 10.45 -5.70 14.06
CA SER A 100 11.60 -5.25 14.86
C SER A 100 11.70 -3.72 14.98
N VAL A 101 11.25 -2.96 13.97
CA VAL A 101 11.30 -1.49 13.94
C VAL A 101 10.27 -0.87 14.88
N CYS A 102 9.15 -1.57 15.09
CA CYS A 102 8.04 -1.12 15.91
C CYS A 102 8.28 -1.19 17.43
N SER A 103 9.32 -1.91 17.89
CA SER A 103 9.59 -2.22 19.31
C SER A 103 9.98 -1.01 20.21
N GLY A 104 9.73 0.24 19.80
CA GLY A 104 10.14 1.47 20.48
C GLY A 104 9.03 2.50 20.76
N GLY A 105 7.76 2.08 20.88
CA GLY A 105 6.63 2.97 21.19
C GLY A 105 6.28 3.95 20.06
N HIS A 106 5.91 5.19 20.38
CA HIS A 106 5.61 6.23 19.37
C HIS A 106 6.74 6.45 18.35
N LEU A 107 8.00 6.33 18.81
CA LEU A 107 9.16 6.43 17.91
C LEU A 107 9.23 5.23 16.96
N GLY A 108 8.76 4.06 17.39
CA GLY A 108 8.56 2.87 16.57
C GLY A 108 7.53 3.11 15.46
N VAL A 109 6.35 3.64 15.79
CA VAL A 109 5.29 3.99 14.81
C VAL A 109 5.84 4.91 13.71
N LYS A 110 6.48 6.02 14.10
CA LYS A 110 7.02 6.99 13.12
C LYS A 110 8.07 6.36 12.22
N ARG A 111 8.99 5.56 12.77
CA ARG A 111 10.03 4.85 12.00
C ARG A 111 9.43 3.83 11.04
N THR A 112 8.44 3.05 11.49
CA THR A 112 7.73 2.07 10.67
C THR A 112 7.01 2.75 9.52
N LEU A 113 6.30 3.85 9.77
CA LEU A 113 5.62 4.62 8.70
C LEU A 113 6.59 5.17 7.66
N VAL A 114 7.74 5.69 8.07
CA VAL A 114 8.78 6.15 7.13
C VAL A 114 9.23 5.00 6.25
N LYS A 115 9.51 3.82 6.84
CA LYS A 115 9.98 2.64 6.10
C LYS A 115 8.94 2.02 5.19
N ILE A 116 7.68 1.98 5.60
CA ILE A 116 6.59 1.50 4.76
C ILE A 116 6.42 2.43 3.56
N ARG A 117 6.43 3.75 3.77
CA ARG A 117 6.28 4.74 2.68
C ARG A 117 7.45 4.76 1.69
N GLU A 118 8.58 4.13 1.99
CA GLU A 118 9.64 3.95 0.99
C GLU A 118 9.19 3.02 -0.16
N ARG A 119 8.19 2.12 0.07
CA ARG A 119 7.88 1.02 -0.86
C ARG A 119 6.41 0.63 -0.99
N PHE A 120 5.58 0.98 -0.02
CA PHE A 120 4.22 0.47 0.10
C PHE A 120 3.24 1.61 0.39
N TYR A 121 2.01 1.41 -0.05
CA TYR A 121 0.91 2.31 0.20
C TYR A 121 -0.40 1.53 0.32
N TRP A 122 -1.28 1.93 1.24
CA TRP A 122 -2.68 1.55 1.24
C TRP A 122 -3.49 2.62 1.97
N VAL A 123 -4.79 2.69 1.67
CA VAL A 123 -5.72 3.54 2.41
C VAL A 123 -5.79 3.04 3.86
N HIS A 124 -5.76 3.95 4.84
CA HIS A 124 -5.69 3.64 6.28
C HIS A 124 -4.34 3.10 6.79
N CYS A 125 -3.27 3.17 5.98
CA CYS A 125 -1.92 2.71 6.39
C CYS A 125 -1.43 3.28 7.72
N ARG A 126 -1.73 4.54 8.02
CA ARG A 126 -1.35 5.14 9.30
C ARG A 126 -2.07 4.46 10.47
N ASP A 127 -3.38 4.32 10.36
CA ASP A 127 -4.25 3.78 11.40
C ASP A 127 -3.86 2.32 11.67
N ASP A 128 -3.66 1.52 10.62
CA ASP A 128 -3.25 0.12 10.73
C ASP A 128 -1.87 -0.05 11.40
N VAL A 129 -0.90 0.82 11.09
CA VAL A 129 0.42 0.80 11.73
C VAL A 129 0.34 1.22 13.20
N GLU A 130 -0.49 2.22 13.52
CA GLU A 130 -0.72 2.67 14.90
C GLU A 130 -1.41 1.60 15.75
N ASP A 131 -2.42 0.91 15.20
CA ASP A 131 -3.11 -0.20 15.85
C ASP A 131 -2.19 -1.42 16.04
N TRP A 132 -1.48 -1.82 14.98
CA TRP A 132 -0.57 -2.94 15.05
C TRP A 132 0.58 -2.70 16.03
N CYS A 133 1.16 -1.50 16.03
CA CYS A 133 2.22 -1.19 16.98
C CYS A 133 1.76 -1.15 18.43
N ARG A 134 0.50 -0.81 18.70
CA ARG A 134 -0.09 -0.96 20.04
C ARG A 134 -0.19 -2.42 20.46
N ASN A 135 -0.61 -3.30 19.56
CA ASN A 135 -0.82 -4.73 19.86
C ASN A 135 0.48 -5.52 19.98
N VAL A 136 1.52 -5.19 19.19
CA VAL A 136 2.85 -5.83 19.29
C VAL A 136 3.53 -5.53 20.63
N GLN A 137 3.21 -4.42 21.30
CA GLN A 137 3.74 -4.15 22.65
C GLN A 137 3.17 -5.11 23.72
N VAL A 138 2.00 -5.72 23.47
CA VAL A 138 1.31 -6.58 24.44
C VAL A 138 1.81 -8.03 24.38
N VAL A 139 2.32 -8.49 23.24
CA VAL A 139 2.87 -9.85 23.06
C VAL A 139 4.35 -9.93 23.50
N ARG A 140 4.65 -9.37 24.67
CA ARG A 140 5.88 -9.60 25.44
C ARG A 140 5.48 -10.18 26.80
N LEU A 141 5.12 -11.46 26.80
CA LEU A 141 5.08 -12.30 28.00
C LEU A 141 5.92 -13.54 27.74
#